data_AF-A0A150PTT8-F1
#
_entry.id   AF-A0A150PTT8-F1
#
_cell.length_a   1.000
_cell.length_b   1.000
_cell.length_c   1.000
_cell.angle_alpha   90.00
_cell.angle_beta   90.00
_cell.angle_gamma   90.00
#
_symmetry.space_group_name_H-M   'P 1'
#
loop_
_entity.id
_entity.type
_entity.pdbx_description
1 polymer ?
#
loop_
_entity_poly.entity_id
_entity_poly.type
_entity_poly.pdbx_seq_one_letter_code
_entity_poly.pdbx_strand_id
1 'polypeptide(L)'
;MDAIKDADDLLSHVSHLVRSERSALAALARAEGVTPEDAVDCVQEGLCTLLTAAQRGGLPEDVGAWGGVLAAMVRNAARNRRRRHFRARPHEDVDAHPEAAGDAPATDEAIARAEEHVRLRACVEELCEIQKAVVTLRMLEEQPGED
;
A
#
# COMPACT_ATOMS: atom_id res chain seq x y z
N MET A 1 -24.08 -32.17 -19.06
CA MET A 1 -24.51 -31.17 -18.07
C MET A 1 -24.37 -31.84 -16.71
N ASP A 2 -23.14 -31.92 -16.19
CA ASP A 2 -22.92 -32.47 -14.86
C ASP A 2 -23.04 -31.33 -13.86
N ALA A 3 -24.13 -31.35 -13.08
CA ALA A 3 -24.27 -30.48 -11.93
C ALA A 3 -23.20 -30.88 -10.92
N ILE A 4 -22.43 -29.90 -10.43
CA ILE A 4 -21.37 -30.13 -9.44
C ILE A 4 -22.03 -30.65 -8.16
N LYS A 5 -21.66 -31.88 -7.77
CA LYS A 5 -22.41 -32.61 -6.73
C LYS A 5 -21.87 -32.40 -5.32
N ASP A 6 -20.63 -31.93 -5.18
CA ASP A 6 -19.98 -31.65 -3.88
C ASP A 6 -18.76 -30.70 -4.04
N ALA A 7 -18.21 -30.21 -2.92
CA ALA A 7 -17.05 -29.33 -2.85
C ALA A 7 -15.78 -29.92 -3.50
N ASP A 8 -15.61 -31.24 -3.45
CA ASP A 8 -14.46 -31.94 -4.03
C ASP A 8 -14.50 -31.92 -5.58
N ASP A 9 -15.70 -31.99 -6.14
CA ASP A 9 -15.95 -31.88 -7.58
C ASP A 9 -15.73 -30.44 -8.08
N LEU A 10 -16.13 -29.45 -7.28
CA LEU A 10 -15.84 -28.03 -7.53
C LEU A 10 -14.33 -27.76 -7.58
N LEU A 11 -13.59 -28.21 -6.58
CA LEU A 11 -12.14 -28.01 -6.50
C LEU A 11 -11.42 -28.73 -7.64
N SER A 12 -11.89 -29.91 -8.03
CA SER A 12 -11.37 -30.64 -9.18
C SER A 12 -11.56 -29.86 -10.48
N HIS A 13 -12.76 -29.32 -10.73
CA HIS A 13 -13.05 -28.50 -11.91
C HIS A 13 -12.21 -27.22 -11.94
N VAL A 14 -12.14 -26.48 -10.84
CA VAL A 14 -11.31 -25.26 -10.75
C VAL A 14 -9.83 -25.59 -10.97
N SER A 15 -9.35 -26.69 -10.40
CA SER A 15 -7.95 -27.13 -10.57
C SER A 15 -7.63 -27.51 -12.02
N HIS A 16 -8.58 -28.09 -12.75
CA HIS A 16 -8.44 -28.35 -14.17
C HIS A 16 -8.40 -27.05 -14.98
N LEU A 17 -9.36 -26.15 -14.74
CA LEU A 17 -9.46 -24.85 -15.40
C LEU A 17 -8.17 -24.03 -15.26
N VAL A 18 -7.64 -23.94 -14.03
CA VAL A 18 -6.39 -23.20 -13.77
C VAL A 18 -5.22 -23.80 -14.52
N ARG A 19 -5.09 -25.13 -14.49
CA ARG A 19 -3.97 -25.81 -15.16
C ARG A 19 -4.00 -25.62 -16.67
N SER A 20 -5.19 -25.60 -17.29
CA SER A 20 -5.34 -25.37 -18.72
C SER A 20 -5.14 -23.91 -19.12
N GLU A 21 -5.58 -22.96 -18.29
CA GLU A 21 -5.65 -21.55 -18.68
C GLU A 21 -4.59 -20.63 -18.06
N ARG A 22 -3.76 -21.10 -17.11
CA ARG A 22 -2.81 -20.25 -16.36
C ARG A 22 -1.96 -19.31 -17.22
N SER A 23 -1.46 -19.80 -18.36
CA SER A 23 -0.60 -19.02 -19.25
C SER A 23 -1.40 -17.96 -20.00
N ALA A 24 -2.61 -18.30 -20.46
CA ALA A 24 -3.52 -17.39 -21.12
C ALA A 24 -4.03 -16.31 -20.15
N LEU A 25 -4.35 -16.67 -18.91
CA LEU A 25 -4.78 -15.73 -17.87
C LEU A 25 -3.67 -14.76 -17.46
N ALA A 26 -2.43 -15.24 -17.30
CA ALA A 26 -1.29 -14.38 -17.05
C ALA A 26 -0.99 -13.46 -18.24
N ALA A 27 -1.10 -13.97 -19.48
CA ALA A 27 -0.98 -13.15 -20.69
C ALA A 27 -2.08 -12.07 -20.78
N LEU A 28 -3.31 -12.42 -20.41
CA LEU A 28 -4.44 -11.49 -20.35
C LEU A 28 -4.18 -10.37 -19.34
N ALA A 29 -3.70 -10.71 -18.13
CA ALA A 29 -3.34 -9.70 -17.13
C ALA A 29 -2.23 -8.78 -17.66
N ARG A 30 -1.15 -9.33 -18.24
CA ARG A 30 -0.06 -8.54 -18.84
C ARG A 30 -0.55 -7.60 -19.95
N ALA A 31 -1.50 -8.05 -20.77
CA ALA A 31 -2.08 -7.21 -21.82
C ALA A 31 -2.81 -5.97 -21.27
N GLU A 32 -3.26 -6.00 -20.02
CA GLU A 32 -3.83 -4.84 -19.33
C GLU A 32 -2.76 -3.86 -18.80
N GLY A 33 -1.47 -4.23 -18.86
CA GLY A 33 -0.33 -3.37 -18.56
C GLY A 33 0.27 -3.52 -17.15
N VAL A 34 0.11 -4.67 -16.50
CA VAL A 34 0.80 -5.01 -15.24
C VAL A 34 2.13 -5.73 -15.50
N THR A 35 3.03 -5.74 -14.52
CA THR A 35 4.30 -6.48 -14.60
C THR A 35 4.08 -8.00 -14.66
N PRO A 36 5.09 -8.81 -15.05
CA PRO A 36 4.98 -10.26 -15.02
C PRO A 36 4.66 -10.83 -13.62
N GLU A 37 5.25 -10.28 -12.56
CA GLU A 37 4.98 -10.68 -11.18
C GLU A 37 3.53 -10.36 -10.80
N ASP A 38 3.11 -9.13 -11.07
CA ASP A 38 1.74 -8.69 -10.81
C ASP A 38 0.69 -9.47 -11.59
N ALA A 39 1.03 -9.96 -12.78
CA ALA A 39 0.14 -10.77 -13.57
C ALA A 39 -0.20 -12.09 -12.87
N VAL A 40 0.75 -12.71 -12.18
CA VAL A 40 0.51 -13.93 -11.39
C VAL A 40 -0.41 -13.62 -10.22
N ASP A 41 -0.19 -12.51 -9.52
CA ASP A 41 -1.04 -12.07 -8.42
C ASP A 41 -2.48 -11.78 -8.88
N CYS A 42 -2.65 -11.16 -10.05
CA CYS A 42 -3.97 -10.90 -10.63
C CYS A 42 -4.72 -12.21 -10.95
N VAL A 43 -4.01 -13.26 -11.37
CA VAL A 43 -4.61 -14.59 -11.56
C VAL A 43 -5.07 -15.18 -10.23
N GLN A 44 -4.24 -15.07 -9.18
CA GLN A 44 -4.59 -15.55 -7.85
C GLN A 44 -5.79 -14.79 -7.25
N GLU A 45 -5.82 -13.46 -7.37
CA GLU A 45 -6.94 -12.61 -6.92
C GLU A 45 -8.24 -13.02 -7.65
N GLY A 46 -8.16 -13.26 -8.97
CA GLY A 46 -9.28 -13.75 -9.77
C GLY A 46 -9.79 -15.12 -9.29
N LEU A 47 -8.89 -16.04 -8.95
CA LEU A 47 -9.25 -17.37 -8.45
C LEU A 47 -9.87 -17.33 -7.06
N CYS A 48 -9.32 -16.56 -6.15
CA CYS A 48 -9.91 -16.33 -4.83
C CYS A 48 -11.33 -15.75 -4.96
N THR A 49 -11.54 -14.83 -5.91
CA THR A 49 -12.85 -14.25 -6.20
C THR A 49 -13.81 -15.31 -6.77
N LEU A 50 -13.35 -16.14 -7.69
CA LEU A 50 -14.14 -17.24 -8.28
C LEU A 50 -14.57 -18.25 -7.20
N LEU A 51 -13.65 -18.68 -6.34
CA LEU A 51 -13.94 -19.61 -5.24
C LEU A 51 -14.91 -19.02 -4.23
N THR A 52 -14.77 -17.72 -3.90
CA THR A 52 -15.70 -17.02 -3.02
C THR A 52 -17.10 -16.93 -3.64
N ALA A 53 -17.18 -16.67 -4.95
CA ALA A 53 -18.46 -16.66 -5.67
C ALA A 53 -19.09 -18.06 -5.71
N ALA A 54 -18.29 -19.10 -5.94
CA ALA A 54 -18.75 -20.50 -5.92
C ALA A 54 -19.38 -20.89 -4.59
N GLN A 55 -18.70 -20.59 -3.47
CA GLN A 55 -19.19 -20.89 -2.12
C GLN A 55 -20.52 -20.19 -1.80
N ARG A 56 -20.78 -19.05 -2.44
CA ARG A 56 -22.02 -18.27 -2.28
C ARG A 56 -23.11 -18.65 -3.29
N GLY A 57 -22.88 -19.65 -4.15
CA GLY A 57 -23.81 -20.02 -5.22
C GLY A 57 -23.94 -18.95 -6.32
N GLY A 58 -22.94 -18.09 -6.49
CA GLY A 58 -22.95 -16.97 -7.43
C GLY A 58 -22.33 -17.26 -8.80
N LEU A 59 -21.94 -18.51 -9.08
CA LEU A 59 -21.42 -18.90 -10.39
C LEU A 59 -22.54 -19.39 -11.32
N PRO A 60 -22.36 -19.26 -12.64
CA PRO A 60 -23.25 -19.88 -13.61
C PRO A 60 -23.34 -21.40 -13.38
N GLU A 61 -24.53 -21.97 -13.61
CA GLU A 61 -24.74 -23.43 -13.58
C GLU A 61 -23.92 -24.15 -14.65
N ASP A 62 -23.69 -23.48 -15.79
CA ASP A 62 -22.81 -23.99 -16.84
C ASP A 62 -21.34 -23.81 -16.46
N VAL A 63 -20.69 -24.93 -16.14
CA VAL A 63 -19.26 -24.99 -15.81
C VAL A 63 -18.39 -24.55 -16.98
N GLY A 64 -18.84 -24.71 -18.23
CA GLY A 64 -18.13 -24.22 -19.42
C GLY A 64 -17.97 -22.69 -19.44
N ALA A 65 -18.87 -21.96 -18.77
CA ALA A 65 -18.79 -20.50 -18.69
C ALA A 65 -17.76 -19.99 -17.68
N TRP A 66 -17.25 -20.84 -16.79
CA TRP A 66 -16.39 -20.43 -15.67
C TRP A 66 -15.05 -19.84 -16.10
N GLY A 67 -14.48 -20.33 -17.22
CA GLY A 67 -13.25 -19.73 -17.79
C GLY A 67 -13.46 -18.28 -18.21
N GLY A 68 -14.61 -17.98 -18.84
CA GLY A 68 -14.98 -16.60 -19.20
C GLY A 68 -15.17 -15.69 -17.98
N VAL A 69 -15.80 -16.22 -16.92
CA VAL A 69 -15.96 -15.51 -15.64
C VAL A 69 -14.60 -15.23 -15.00
N LEU A 70 -13.73 -16.24 -14.92
CA LEU A 70 -12.39 -16.11 -14.37
C LEU A 70 -11.56 -15.09 -15.17
N ALA A 71 -11.59 -15.15 -16.50
CA ALA A 71 -10.92 -14.19 -17.36
C ALA A 71 -11.39 -12.75 -17.09
N ALA A 72 -12.69 -12.54 -16.87
CA ALA A 72 -13.22 -11.22 -16.50
C ALA A 72 -12.73 -10.76 -15.11
N MET A 73 -12.69 -11.66 -14.12
CA MET A 73 -12.16 -11.36 -12.79
C MET A 73 -10.68 -10.98 -12.83
N VAL A 74 -9.85 -11.74 -13.56
CA VAL A 74 -8.41 -11.45 -13.74
C VAL A 74 -8.19 -10.11 -14.43
N ARG A 75 -8.98 -9.80 -15.49
CA ARG A 75 -8.90 -8.51 -16.17
C ARG A 75 -9.24 -7.34 -15.24
N ASN A 76 -10.25 -7.51 -14.39
CA ASN A 76 -10.63 -6.51 -13.41
C ASN A 76 -9.56 -6.33 -12.32
N ALA A 77 -8.96 -7.43 -11.84
CA ALA A 77 -7.85 -7.38 -10.90
C ALA A 77 -6.66 -6.59 -11.48
N ALA A 78 -6.26 -6.85 -12.72
CA ALA A 78 -5.17 -6.13 -13.39
C ALA A 78 -5.45 -4.62 -13.54
N ARG A 79 -6.68 -4.26 -13.93
CA ARG A 79 -7.11 -2.84 -14.02
C ARG A 79 -7.10 -2.16 -12.67
N ASN A 80 -7.58 -2.84 -11.63
CA ASN A 80 -7.58 -2.31 -10.27
C ASN A 80 -6.16 -2.15 -9.74
N ARG A 81 -5.27 -3.12 -9.98
CA ARG A 81 -3.85 -3.03 -9.61
C ARG A 81 -3.18 -1.84 -10.26
N ARG A 82 -3.40 -1.62 -11.56
CA ARG A 82 -2.90 -0.42 -12.26
C ARG A 82 -3.45 0.89 -11.67
N ARG A 83 -4.75 0.95 -11.38
CA ARG A 83 -5.35 2.14 -10.76
C ARG A 83 -4.74 2.39 -9.38
N ARG A 84 -4.51 1.34 -8.59
CA ARG A 84 -3.82 1.45 -7.30
C ARG A 84 -2.38 1.92 -7.49
N HIS A 85 -1.62 1.33 -8.41
CA HIS A 85 -0.23 1.72 -8.70
C HIS A 85 -0.12 3.19 -9.11
N PHE A 86 -1.03 3.67 -9.96
CA PHE A 86 -1.10 5.10 -10.33
C PHE A 86 -1.40 6.01 -9.14
N ARG A 87 -2.26 5.58 -8.20
CA ARG A 87 -2.68 6.41 -7.05
C ARG A 87 -1.75 6.28 -5.85
N ALA A 88 -1.05 5.16 -5.70
CA ALA A 88 -0.35 4.80 -4.47
C ALA A 88 1.05 5.40 -4.35
N ARG A 89 1.61 6.03 -5.41
CA ARG A 89 3.04 6.41 -5.49
C ARG A 89 3.92 5.21 -5.10
N PRO A 90 4.18 4.29 -6.04
CA PRO A 90 4.91 3.05 -5.77
C PRO A 90 6.15 3.32 -4.94
N HIS A 91 6.36 2.53 -3.88
CA HIS A 91 7.59 2.60 -3.10
C HIS A 91 8.76 2.43 -4.06
N GLU A 92 9.69 3.39 -4.04
CA GLU A 92 10.93 3.29 -4.79
C GLU A 92 11.80 2.20 -4.15
N ASP A 93 12.52 1.46 -4.99
CA ASP A 93 13.43 0.43 -4.53
C ASP A 93 14.57 1.07 -3.74
N VAL A 94 14.73 0.64 -2.48
CA VAL A 94 15.75 1.18 -1.56
C VAL A 94 17.15 0.85 -2.04
N ASP A 95 17.33 -0.28 -2.75
CA ASP A 95 18.65 -0.65 -3.30
C ASP A 95 19.00 0.17 -4.56
N ALA A 96 17.98 0.69 -5.26
CA ALA A 96 18.15 1.52 -6.45
C ALA A 96 18.45 2.99 -6.11
N HIS A 97 18.20 3.41 -4.87
CA HIS A 97 18.45 4.77 -4.40
C HIS A 97 19.38 4.75 -3.18
N PRO A 98 20.64 5.23 -3.31
CA PRO A 98 21.46 5.44 -2.13
C PRO A 98 20.67 6.32 -1.15
N GLU A 99 20.68 5.94 0.14
CA GLU A 99 19.89 6.56 1.21
C GLU A 99 19.71 8.05 0.95
N ALA A 100 18.46 8.47 0.72
CA ALA A 100 18.16 9.88 0.57
C ALA A 100 18.74 10.59 1.79
N ALA A 101 19.57 11.60 1.58
CA ALA A 101 20.03 12.46 2.65
C ALA A 101 18.77 12.96 3.38
N GLY A 102 18.50 12.39 4.55
CA GLY A 102 17.32 12.78 5.31
C GLY A 102 17.40 14.28 5.62
N ASP A 103 16.28 14.90 5.94
CA ASP A 103 16.24 16.28 6.48
C ASP A 103 16.94 16.41 7.85
N ALA A 104 17.73 15.40 8.24
CA ALA A 104 18.56 15.47 9.41
C ALA A 104 19.65 16.54 9.17
N PRO A 105 19.83 17.47 10.12
CA PRO A 105 20.92 18.43 10.06
C PRO A 105 22.25 17.68 10.01
N ALA A 106 23.26 18.29 9.38
CA ALA A 106 24.62 17.76 9.44
C ALA A 106 25.05 17.62 10.92
N THR A 107 25.94 16.66 11.22
CA THR A 107 26.35 16.37 12.60
C THR A 107 26.85 17.62 13.32
N ASP A 108 27.65 18.45 12.65
CA ASP A 108 28.17 19.70 13.23
C ASP A 108 27.04 20.71 13.53
N GLU A 109 26.02 20.79 12.67
CA GLU A 109 24.84 21.64 12.91
C GLU A 109 23.99 21.12 14.06
N ALA A 110 23.86 19.80 14.20
CA ALA A 110 23.17 19.18 15.32
C ALA A 110 23.86 19.48 16.66
N ILE A 111 25.20 19.40 16.67
CA ILE A 111 26.02 19.74 17.85
C ILE A 111 25.87 21.23 18.17
N ALA A 112 26.03 22.11 17.18
CA ALA A 112 25.90 23.56 17.39
C ALA A 112 24.52 23.94 17.95
N ARG A 113 23.45 23.34 17.42
CA ARG A 113 22.08 23.55 17.91
C ARG A 113 21.90 23.04 19.35
N ALA A 114 22.50 21.91 19.70
CA ALA A 114 22.45 21.37 21.06
C ALA A 114 23.19 22.28 22.06
N GLU A 115 24.37 22.80 21.67
CA GLU A 115 25.14 23.75 22.48
C GLU A 115 24.37 25.07 22.69
N GLU A 116 23.75 25.59 21.63
CA GLU A 116 22.89 26.78 21.71
C GLU A 116 21.70 26.55 22.64
N HIS A 117 21.05 25.39 22.56
CA HIS A 117 19.93 25.03 23.43
C HIS A 117 20.35 24.98 24.90
N VAL A 118 21.49 24.35 25.22
CA VAL A 118 22.03 24.30 26.59
C VAL A 118 22.35 25.71 27.10
N ARG A 119 22.94 26.56 26.27
CA ARG A 119 23.27 27.93 26.62
C ARG A 119 22.02 28.76 26.90
N LEU A 120 21.02 28.70 26.03
CA LEU A 120 19.74 29.39 26.21
C LEU A 120 19.04 28.95 27.48
N ARG A 121 19.01 27.63 27.75
CA ARG A 121 18.42 27.08 28.96
C ARG A 121 19.09 27.62 30.22
N ALA A 122 20.42 27.66 30.26
CA ALA A 122 21.15 28.23 31.38
C ALA A 122 20.79 29.71 31.60
N CYS A 123 20.71 30.52 30.52
CA CYS A 123 20.30 31.91 30.61
C CYS A 123 18.87 32.08 31.15
N VAL A 124 17.93 31.21 30.76
CA VAL A 124 16.55 31.25 31.25
C VAL A 124 16.47 30.84 32.72
N GLU A 125 17.28 29.87 33.16
CA GLU A 125 17.32 29.44 34.56
C GLU A 125 17.77 30.56 35.51
N GLU A 126 18.65 31.46 35.04
CA GLU A 126 19.12 32.65 35.78
C GLU A 126 18.08 33.78 35.90
N LEU A 127 17.01 33.77 35.09
CA LEU A 127 15.95 34.78 35.15
C LEU A 127 15.12 34.64 36.43
N CYS A 128 14.57 35.76 36.92
CA CYS A 128 13.57 35.71 37.99
C CYS A 128 12.22 35.21 37.45
N GLU A 129 11.34 34.76 38.35
CA GLU A 129 10.06 34.14 37.96
C GLU A 129 9.16 35.04 37.11
N ILE A 130 9.18 36.35 37.36
CA ILE A 130 8.42 37.33 36.55
C ILE A 130 8.99 37.40 35.13
N GLN A 131 10.32 37.43 34.99
CA GLN A 131 10.98 37.48 33.68
C GLN A 131 10.75 36.19 32.90
N LYS A 132 10.82 35.03 33.55
CA LYS A 132 10.48 33.74 32.92
C LYS A 132 9.05 33.73 32.42
N ALA A 133 8.09 34.20 33.23
CA ALA A 133 6.68 34.29 32.84
C ALA A 133 6.51 35.19 31.60
N VAL A 134 7.15 36.36 31.57
CA VAL A 134 7.09 37.26 30.40
C VAL A 134 7.71 36.62 29.16
N VAL A 135 8.88 35.98 29.27
CA VAL A 135 9.54 35.31 28.14
C VAL A 135 8.66 34.19 27.58
N THR A 136 8.09 33.33 28.44
CA THR A 136 7.16 32.28 28.02
C THR A 136 5.94 32.85 27.31
N LEU A 137 5.28 33.84 27.92
CA LEU A 137 4.08 34.47 27.34
C LEU A 137 4.38 35.14 25.99
N ARG A 138 5.53 35.79 25.85
CA ARG A 138 5.90 36.54 24.64
C ARG A 138 6.46 35.67 23.51
N MET A 139 7.35 34.75 23.83
CA MET A 139 8.16 34.02 22.84
C MET A 139 7.62 32.63 22.51
N LEU A 140 6.88 32.01 23.44
CA LEU A 140 6.31 30.68 23.23
C LEU A 140 4.80 30.72 23.03
N GLU A 141 4.10 31.59 23.75
CA GLU A 141 2.64 31.75 23.62
C GLU A 141 2.24 32.92 22.72
N GLU A 142 3.21 33.64 22.15
CA GLU A 142 3.02 34.72 21.18
C GLU A 142 2.02 35.82 21.62
N GLN A 143 1.89 36.05 22.94
CA GLN A 143 0.98 37.08 23.45
C GLN A 143 1.57 38.48 23.26
N PRO A 144 0.83 39.46 22.69
CA PRO A 144 1.30 40.83 22.50
C PRO A 144 1.29 41.63 23.81
N GLY A 145 2.14 42.66 23.89
CA GLY A 145 2.25 43.48 25.10
C GLY A 145 1.21 44.57 25.19
N GLU A 146 0.80 44.85 26.43
CA GLU A 146 0.10 46.09 26.73
C GLU A 146 1.17 47.19 26.84
N ASP A 147 1.05 48.21 25.99
CA ASP A 147 1.89 49.41 26.00
C ASP A 147 1.67 50.26 27.26
#